data_AF-A0ABD5EBG6-F1
#
_entry.id   AF-A0ABD5EBG6-F1
#
_cell.length_a   1.000
_cell.length_b   1.000
_cell.length_c   1.000
_cell.angle_alpha   90.00
_cell.angle_beta   90.00
_cell.angle_gamma   90.00
#
_symmetry.space_group_name_H-M   'P 1'
#
loop_
_entity.id
_entity.type
_entity.pdbx_description
1 polymer ?
#
loop_
_entity_poly.entity_id
_entity_poly.type
_entity_poly.pdbx_seq_one_letter_code
_entity_poly.pdbx_strand_id
1 'polypeptide(L)'
;MGGASGGPTGGDGTGPGTGPEAGPGSGGGTGRGVPARQDGSAGPGVSTGHGVSTGPGVSTEPGVSTGPGGPSRPGAPSRTATATGGPPRRGSVARALGGARSPVDLTPADLEKRRGVRRMKSFALGLLLFVAVVYALATWLEHRGAGAWTGYVAAAAEAGMVGALADWFAVTALFRHPLGLPIPHTAIIPQKKDQLGAALGGFVGENFLSGDVVRDRLRGIGIGHRLGEWLAEPAHADRVTAEAATALRGALTVLRDSDVQAVVGEAITRRAKNAEVAPSLGRLLERLVADGGHRKLVDLVCVHAHDWLVTHRDSVMDAVQGGAPGWTPRFVDKRIGERVYKELLRFVTEMRDMPDHPARGAVDRFLADFAGDLQADGPTRARVERLKNDILGRAEVQDLIATVWGTVRGMMVAAAEDERSELRLRARTALLSLGSRLSADDRLRAKVDGWVEGAAVYVVSTYRTEITSLITDTVAGWDAEHTSRKIEANIGRDLQFIRINGTVVGSLAGLVIYTVSHALGA
;
A
#
# COMPACT_ATOMS: atom_id res chain seq x y z
N MET A 1 -59.97 -22.80 -0.85
CA MET A 1 -60.43 -24.21 -0.73
C MET A 1 -59.17 -25.06 -0.63
N GLY A 2 -58.98 -26.01 0.30
CA GLY A 2 -59.82 -26.41 1.44
C GLY A 2 -59.90 -27.95 1.56
N GLY A 3 -59.39 -28.54 2.67
CA GLY A 3 -59.50 -29.98 3.03
C GLY A 3 -58.62 -30.92 2.18
N ALA A 4 -57.66 -31.70 2.66
CA ALA A 4 -57.40 -32.41 3.93
C ALA A 4 -58.23 -33.69 4.18
N SER A 5 -57.59 -34.87 4.03
CA SER A 5 -57.85 -36.15 4.75
C SER A 5 -56.97 -37.28 4.20
N GLY A 6 -56.52 -38.22 5.07
CA GLY A 6 -55.90 -39.49 4.67
C GLY A 6 -54.64 -39.93 5.45
N GLY A 7 -54.83 -40.68 6.55
CA GLY A 7 -53.75 -41.44 7.25
C GLY A 7 -53.67 -42.91 6.78
N PRO A 8 -53.16 -43.90 7.55
CA PRO A 8 -52.98 -43.87 9.03
C PRO A 8 -51.79 -44.64 9.70
N THR A 9 -51.60 -44.37 11.01
CA THR A 9 -51.19 -45.27 12.15
C THR A 9 -49.82 -46.00 12.28
N GLY A 10 -49.29 -45.95 13.53
CA GLY A 10 -48.19 -46.78 14.13
C GLY A 10 -46.84 -46.04 14.24
N GLY A 11 -46.15 -45.86 15.38
CA GLY A 11 -46.32 -46.33 16.78
C GLY A 11 -45.26 -47.38 17.16
N ASP A 12 -44.60 -47.41 18.34
CA ASP A 12 -44.52 -46.59 19.57
C ASP A 12 -43.22 -47.00 20.35
N GLY A 13 -42.73 -46.43 21.47
CA GLY A 13 -43.16 -45.34 22.37
C GLY A 13 -42.26 -45.27 23.64
N THR A 14 -42.63 -44.46 24.66
CA THR A 14 -42.06 -44.34 26.05
C THR A 14 -40.57 -43.97 26.29
N GLY A 15 -40.32 -42.98 27.17
CA GLY A 15 -39.04 -42.74 27.91
C GLY A 15 -39.11 -43.31 29.35
N PRO A 16 -38.59 -42.67 30.43
CA PRO A 16 -37.80 -41.40 30.53
C PRO A 16 -36.64 -41.40 31.59
N GLY A 17 -35.95 -40.26 31.78
CA GLY A 17 -35.12 -39.93 32.99
C GLY A 17 -33.72 -40.59 33.09
N THR A 18 -32.77 -40.22 33.96
CA THR A 18 -32.49 -39.03 34.83
C THR A 18 -30.97 -39.02 35.13
N GLY A 19 -30.34 -37.87 35.44
CA GLY A 19 -28.96 -37.80 36.02
C GLY A 19 -28.99 -37.56 37.55
N PRO A 20 -27.92 -37.05 38.21
CA PRO A 20 -26.48 -36.92 37.85
C PRO A 20 -25.53 -37.50 38.96
N GLU A 21 -24.19 -37.33 38.88
CA GLU A 21 -23.26 -36.93 39.99
C GLU A 21 -21.73 -37.22 39.76
N ALA A 22 -20.90 -36.58 40.59
CA ALA A 22 -19.54 -36.94 41.09
C ALA A 22 -18.28 -36.97 40.17
N GLY A 23 -17.22 -36.28 40.66
CA GLY A 23 -15.79 -36.65 40.49
C GLY A 23 -15.22 -37.17 41.84
N PRO A 24 -13.92 -37.53 41.99
CA PRO A 24 -12.90 -36.49 42.31
C PRO A 24 -11.39 -36.80 42.02
N GLY A 25 -10.54 -35.75 42.03
CA GLY A 25 -9.09 -35.81 42.42
C GLY A 25 -8.09 -36.54 41.50
N SER A 26 -6.76 -36.56 41.77
CA SER A 26 -5.90 -35.67 42.59
C SER A 26 -4.39 -35.95 42.33
N GLY A 27 -3.50 -34.94 42.46
CA GLY A 27 -2.03 -35.08 42.51
C GLY A 27 -1.30 -35.27 41.15
N GLY A 28 0.01 -35.01 41.02
CA GLY A 28 1.00 -34.45 41.96
C GLY A 28 2.37 -34.22 41.26
N GLY A 29 3.19 -33.27 41.75
CA GLY A 29 4.45 -32.85 41.08
C GLY A 29 5.61 -33.88 41.13
N THR A 30 6.57 -33.85 40.21
CA THR A 30 7.92 -33.20 40.31
C THR A 30 8.82 -33.78 39.18
N GLY A 31 10.02 -33.31 38.82
CA GLY A 31 10.81 -32.11 39.18
C GLY A 31 12.33 -32.31 38.96
N ARG A 32 13.04 -31.27 38.45
CA ARG A 32 14.53 -31.16 38.21
C ARG A 32 15.17 -32.06 37.13
N GLY A 33 16.30 -31.60 36.56
CA GLY A 33 17.15 -32.40 35.67
C GLY A 33 18.15 -31.64 34.77
N VAL A 34 19.07 -30.83 35.31
CA VAL A 34 20.17 -30.20 34.54
C VAL A 34 21.54 -30.48 35.19
N PRO A 35 22.49 -31.01 34.41
CA PRO A 35 23.88 -30.54 34.36
C PRO A 35 24.21 -30.01 32.94
N ALA A 36 24.97 -28.92 32.69
CA ALA A 36 26.37 -28.62 33.07
C ALA A 36 27.41 -29.35 32.16
N ARG A 37 28.50 -28.76 31.65
CA ARG A 37 28.97 -27.35 31.55
C ARG A 37 30.25 -27.29 30.68
N GLN A 38 30.52 -26.18 29.98
CA GLN A 38 31.87 -25.71 29.57
C GLN A 38 32.69 -26.62 28.58
N ASP A 39 33.76 -26.17 27.90
CA ASP A 39 34.59 -24.95 28.05
C ASP A 39 35.10 -24.35 26.71
N GLY A 40 35.54 -23.08 26.78
CA GLY A 40 36.61 -22.50 25.93
C GLY A 40 36.27 -21.98 24.51
N SER A 41 36.97 -20.97 23.98
CA SER A 41 37.86 -19.97 24.61
C SER A 41 37.96 -18.73 23.69
N ALA A 42 38.31 -17.56 24.24
CA ALA A 42 38.38 -16.29 23.49
C ALA A 42 39.81 -15.93 23.06
N GLY A 43 39.95 -15.29 21.89
CA GLY A 43 41.18 -14.69 21.38
C GLY A 43 40.91 -13.32 20.72
N PRO A 44 41.79 -12.31 20.87
CA PRO A 44 41.49 -10.92 20.48
C PRO A 44 41.85 -10.59 19.02
N GLY A 45 41.31 -9.47 18.52
CA GLY A 45 41.60 -8.93 17.18
C GLY A 45 42.81 -8.00 17.12
N VAL A 46 43.13 -7.54 15.90
CA VAL A 46 44.22 -6.59 15.58
C VAL A 46 43.70 -5.53 14.61
N SER A 47 44.21 -4.29 14.70
CA SER A 47 43.82 -3.16 13.85
C SER A 47 45.02 -2.33 13.38
N THR A 48 44.98 -1.89 12.12
CA THR A 48 45.58 -0.66 11.54
C THR A 48 47.09 -0.33 11.69
N GLY A 49 47.75 -0.12 10.53
CA GLY A 49 49.08 0.48 10.32
C GLY A 49 49.61 0.05 8.94
N HIS A 50 49.81 0.84 7.87
CA HIS A 50 50.09 2.27 7.60
C HIS A 50 51.60 2.62 7.54
N GLY A 51 52.08 2.99 6.34
CA GLY A 51 53.46 3.41 6.02
C GLY A 51 54.21 2.50 4.99
N VAL A 52 55.21 2.93 4.19
CA VAL A 52 55.37 4.14 3.33
C VAL A 52 56.68 4.01 2.49
N SER A 53 56.69 4.48 1.21
CA SER A 53 57.87 4.62 0.31
C SER A 53 58.57 3.31 -0.15
N THR A 54 59.41 3.22 -1.19
CA THR A 54 60.10 4.22 -2.08
C THR A 54 60.03 3.85 -3.59
N GLY A 55 60.34 4.81 -4.48
CA GLY A 55 60.65 4.58 -5.92
C GLY A 55 62.12 4.15 -6.17
N PRO A 56 62.80 4.47 -7.32
CA PRO A 56 62.45 5.49 -8.35
C PRO A 56 62.72 5.15 -9.86
N GLY A 57 62.39 6.10 -10.76
CA GLY A 57 63.07 6.35 -12.06
C GLY A 57 62.30 6.06 -13.38
N VAL A 58 62.55 6.73 -14.54
CA VAL A 58 63.02 8.11 -14.85
C VAL A 58 62.92 8.39 -16.39
N SER A 59 62.36 9.56 -16.80
CA SER A 59 62.49 10.28 -18.12
C SER A 59 62.11 9.54 -19.45
N THR A 60 61.93 10.15 -20.64
CA THR A 60 62.15 11.53 -21.17
C THR A 60 61.20 11.87 -22.37
N GLU A 61 61.10 13.16 -22.76
CA GLU A 61 60.43 13.72 -23.98
C GLU A 61 61.38 13.73 -25.24
N PRO A 62 61.26 14.55 -26.34
CA PRO A 62 60.22 15.53 -26.83
C PRO A 62 59.94 15.68 -28.37
N GLY A 63 58.87 16.43 -28.72
CA GLY A 63 58.73 17.28 -29.94
C GLY A 63 58.29 16.64 -31.29
N VAL A 64 57.92 17.37 -32.37
CA VAL A 64 57.59 18.82 -32.60
C VAL A 64 56.98 19.01 -34.04
N SER A 65 56.38 20.18 -34.38
CA SER A 65 56.04 20.67 -35.78
C SER A 65 54.75 20.11 -36.46
N THR A 66 53.94 20.80 -37.31
CA THR A 66 53.85 22.21 -37.81
C THR A 66 52.38 22.61 -38.19
N GLY A 67 52.11 23.89 -38.47
CA GLY A 67 50.88 24.41 -39.12
C GLY A 67 51.07 24.66 -40.65
N PRO A 68 50.40 25.65 -41.33
CA PRO A 68 49.56 26.75 -40.81
C PRO A 68 48.24 27.03 -41.60
N GLY A 69 47.45 28.05 -41.19
CA GLY A 69 46.39 28.64 -42.04
C GLY A 69 45.35 29.51 -41.31
N GLY A 70 45.21 30.79 -41.71
CA GLY A 70 44.18 31.74 -41.26
C GLY A 70 44.08 32.92 -42.27
N PRO A 71 43.46 34.08 -41.96
CA PRO A 71 42.80 34.49 -40.70
C PRO A 71 41.42 35.17 -40.89
N SER A 72 40.73 35.49 -39.77
CA SER A 72 39.82 36.65 -39.65
C SER A 72 39.57 37.04 -38.18
N ARG A 73 39.33 38.32 -37.92
CA ARG A 73 39.26 39.00 -36.61
C ARG A 73 38.58 40.38 -36.79
N PRO A 74 38.22 41.15 -35.74
CA PRO A 74 37.98 40.79 -34.33
C PRO A 74 36.62 41.29 -33.78
N GLY A 75 36.24 40.86 -32.57
CA GLY A 75 35.23 41.54 -31.73
C GLY A 75 35.70 41.51 -30.27
N ALA A 76 35.69 42.65 -29.57
CA ALA A 76 36.29 42.80 -28.24
C ALA A 76 35.23 42.82 -27.10
N PRO A 77 35.58 42.47 -25.85
CA PRO A 77 34.61 42.02 -24.86
C PRO A 77 34.21 43.05 -23.78
N SER A 78 33.00 42.89 -23.24
CA SER A 78 32.54 43.51 -21.99
C SER A 78 32.69 42.54 -20.80
N ARG A 79 33.37 42.95 -19.72
CA ARG A 79 33.64 42.14 -18.52
C ARG A 79 32.46 42.13 -17.54
N THR A 80 32.15 40.99 -16.93
CA THR A 80 31.51 40.93 -15.60
C THR A 80 32.01 39.68 -14.87
N ALA A 81 32.04 39.72 -13.52
CA ALA A 81 32.84 38.79 -12.72
C ALA A 81 32.17 37.43 -12.45
N THR A 82 33.00 36.38 -12.40
CA THR A 82 32.66 35.08 -11.83
C THR A 82 32.58 35.15 -10.30
N ALA A 83 31.44 34.77 -9.73
CA ALA A 83 31.28 34.58 -8.28
C ALA A 83 31.03 33.09 -7.96
N THR A 84 31.73 32.56 -6.97
CA THR A 84 31.78 31.12 -6.68
C THR A 84 30.49 30.61 -6.03
N GLY A 85 29.78 29.69 -6.69
CA GLY A 85 28.53 29.11 -6.18
C GLY A 85 28.76 27.91 -5.24
N GLY A 86 28.29 28.02 -4.00
CA GLY A 86 28.20 26.89 -3.05
C GLY A 86 27.03 25.95 -3.34
N PRO A 87 26.88 24.84 -2.58
CA PRO A 87 25.84 23.84 -2.82
C PRO A 87 24.42 24.39 -2.67
N PRO A 88 23.43 23.89 -3.44
CA PRO A 88 22.10 24.47 -3.52
C PRO A 88 21.32 24.33 -2.21
N ARG A 89 20.91 25.47 -1.63
CA ARG A 89 20.02 25.49 -0.46
C ARG A 89 18.65 24.92 -0.81
N ARG A 90 18.18 23.95 -0.02
CA ARG A 90 16.78 23.47 -0.05
C ARG A 90 15.84 24.65 0.26
N GLY A 91 15.14 25.16 -0.75
CA GLY A 91 14.21 26.29 -0.57
C GLY A 91 13.63 26.90 -1.86
N SER A 92 14.23 26.68 -3.03
CA SER A 92 13.74 27.25 -4.30
C SER A 92 12.45 26.61 -4.84
N VAL A 93 12.23 25.32 -4.59
CA VAL A 93 11.09 24.54 -5.15
C VAL A 93 9.73 25.08 -4.66
N ALA A 94 9.67 25.58 -3.42
CA ALA A 94 8.44 26.10 -2.80
C ALA A 94 7.91 27.41 -3.43
N ARG A 95 8.66 28.06 -4.34
CA ARG A 95 8.25 29.30 -5.02
C ARG A 95 7.70 29.08 -6.43
N ALA A 96 7.78 27.88 -6.98
CA ALA A 96 7.34 27.57 -8.35
C ALA A 96 5.87 27.14 -8.47
N LEU A 97 5.24 26.71 -7.37
CA LEU A 97 3.80 26.41 -7.32
C LEU A 97 3.02 27.69 -6.95
N GLY A 98 2.36 28.28 -7.95
CA GLY A 98 1.70 29.57 -7.80
C GLY A 98 0.42 29.54 -6.97
N GLY A 99 0.29 30.48 -6.03
CA GLY A 99 -1.01 31.06 -5.68
C GLY A 99 -2.04 30.18 -4.96
N ALA A 100 -1.66 29.02 -4.42
CA ALA A 100 -2.52 28.26 -3.52
C ALA A 100 -2.79 29.09 -2.24
N ARG A 101 -3.95 29.76 -2.19
CA ARG A 101 -4.42 30.47 -0.99
C ARG A 101 -4.40 29.53 0.20
N SER A 102 -3.90 30.00 1.33
CA SER A 102 -3.98 29.22 2.56
C SER A 102 -5.46 29.12 2.96
N PRO A 103 -5.98 27.96 3.42
CA PRO A 103 -7.37 27.87 3.91
C PRO A 103 -7.63 28.78 5.13
N VAL A 104 -6.56 29.30 5.74
CA VAL A 104 -6.56 30.32 6.79
C VAL A 104 -6.96 31.71 6.27
N ASP A 105 -6.70 32.05 5.00
CA ASP A 105 -6.97 33.37 4.41
C ASP A 105 -8.43 33.82 4.61
N LEU A 106 -8.61 35.12 4.85
CA LEU A 106 -9.92 35.71 5.13
C LEU A 106 -10.74 35.83 3.84
N THR A 107 -11.82 35.06 3.76
CA THR A 107 -12.74 35.12 2.62
C THR A 107 -13.59 36.39 2.67
N PRO A 108 -14.21 36.83 1.55
CA PRO A 108 -15.17 37.94 1.56
C PRO A 108 -16.32 37.72 2.56
N ALA A 109 -16.77 36.48 2.74
CA ALA A 109 -17.78 36.11 3.74
C ALA A 109 -17.28 36.29 5.18
N ASP A 110 -16.00 36.03 5.47
CA ASP A 110 -15.42 36.28 6.80
C ASP A 110 -15.35 37.78 7.12
N LEU A 111 -15.12 38.63 6.10
CA LEU A 111 -15.15 40.09 6.24
C LEU A 111 -16.57 40.61 6.51
N GLU A 112 -17.60 40.02 5.89
CA GLU A 112 -18.99 40.36 6.15
C GLU A 112 -19.44 39.94 7.55
N LYS A 113 -19.14 38.70 7.97
CA LYS A 113 -19.34 38.25 9.36
C LYS A 113 -18.69 39.20 10.37
N ARG A 114 -17.45 39.63 10.12
CA ARG A 114 -16.75 40.62 10.95
C ARG A 114 -17.47 41.97 11.04
N ARG A 115 -18.16 42.44 9.98
CA ARG A 115 -19.01 43.65 10.07
C ARG A 115 -20.19 43.43 11.01
N GLY A 116 -20.84 42.27 10.95
CA GLY A 116 -21.90 41.87 11.89
C GLY A 116 -21.42 41.84 13.35
N VAL A 117 -20.27 41.20 13.61
CA VAL A 117 -19.65 41.15 14.95
C VAL A 117 -19.31 42.56 15.46
N ARG A 118 -18.79 43.47 14.61
CA ARG A 118 -18.50 44.86 15.00
C ARG A 118 -19.78 45.62 15.38
N ARG A 119 -20.86 45.52 14.58
CA ARG A 119 -22.16 46.16 14.88
C ARG A 119 -22.71 45.67 16.23
N MET A 120 -22.68 44.37 16.48
CA MET A 120 -23.20 43.81 17.73
C MET A 120 -22.32 44.18 18.95
N LYS A 121 -20.99 44.25 18.79
CA LYS A 121 -20.07 44.78 19.82
C LYS A 121 -20.38 46.24 20.16
N SER A 122 -20.67 47.09 19.17
CA SER A 122 -21.10 48.47 19.40
C SER A 122 -22.45 48.55 20.13
N PHE A 123 -23.42 47.69 19.79
CA PHE A 123 -24.70 47.62 20.51
C PHE A 123 -24.53 47.19 21.98
N ALA A 124 -23.80 46.11 22.24
CA ALA A 124 -23.55 45.64 23.61
C ALA A 124 -22.72 46.63 24.45
N LEU A 125 -21.82 47.41 23.83
CA LEU A 125 -21.13 48.52 24.50
C LEU A 125 -22.08 49.70 24.77
N GLY A 126 -22.97 50.03 23.83
CA GLY A 126 -24.01 51.05 24.02
C GLY A 126 -24.96 50.72 25.17
N LEU A 127 -25.33 49.44 25.32
CA LEU A 127 -26.14 48.97 26.44
C LEU A 127 -25.41 49.12 27.80
N LEU A 128 -24.12 48.74 27.86
CA LEU A 128 -23.28 48.95 29.05
C LEU A 128 -23.20 50.44 29.43
N LEU A 129 -22.96 51.32 28.46
CA LEU A 129 -22.91 52.77 28.68
C LEU A 129 -24.27 53.36 29.09
N PHE A 130 -25.38 52.87 28.51
CA PHE A 130 -26.73 53.25 28.92
C PHE A 130 -26.98 52.89 30.39
N VAL A 131 -26.66 51.67 30.80
CA VAL A 131 -26.82 51.23 32.20
C VAL A 131 -25.90 52.01 33.15
N ALA A 132 -24.68 52.35 32.75
CA ALA A 132 -23.80 53.22 33.54
C ALA A 132 -24.34 54.66 33.69
N VAL A 133 -25.02 55.20 32.66
CA VAL A 133 -25.71 56.50 32.76
C VAL A 133 -26.96 56.40 33.65
N VAL A 134 -27.74 55.32 33.56
CA VAL A 134 -28.89 55.07 34.45
C VAL A 134 -28.43 54.97 35.91
N TYR A 135 -27.35 54.25 36.19
CA TYR A 135 -26.73 54.20 37.52
C TYR A 135 -26.35 55.60 38.02
N ALA A 136 -25.53 56.33 37.26
CA ALA A 136 -25.06 57.65 37.66
C ALA A 136 -26.21 58.66 37.88
N LEU A 137 -27.28 58.61 37.07
CA LEU A 137 -28.47 59.44 37.24
C LEU A 137 -29.31 59.02 38.45
N ALA A 138 -29.50 57.71 38.69
CA ALA A 138 -30.23 57.21 39.86
C ALA A 138 -29.53 57.62 41.16
N THR A 139 -28.23 57.36 41.27
CA THR A 139 -27.41 57.76 42.44
C THR A 139 -27.41 59.29 42.63
N TRP A 140 -27.35 60.08 41.56
CA TRP A 140 -27.39 61.55 41.66
C TRP A 140 -28.76 62.10 42.10
N LEU A 141 -29.86 61.47 41.67
CA LEU A 141 -31.21 61.79 42.12
C LEU A 141 -31.44 61.37 43.58
N GLU A 142 -30.90 60.22 43.99
CA GLU A 142 -30.91 59.73 45.37
C GLU A 142 -30.22 60.71 46.33
N HIS A 143 -29.02 61.19 45.96
CA HIS A 143 -28.29 62.24 46.69
C HIS A 143 -29.01 63.61 46.71
N ARG A 144 -30.05 63.80 45.88
CA ARG A 144 -30.94 64.97 45.89
C ARG A 144 -32.29 64.70 46.58
N GLY A 145 -32.44 63.55 47.23
CA GLY A 145 -33.63 63.19 48.01
C GLY A 145 -34.83 62.76 47.18
N ALA A 146 -34.64 62.26 45.95
CA ALA A 146 -35.72 61.97 44.99
C ALA A 146 -36.61 60.75 45.30
N GLY A 147 -36.67 60.29 46.56
CA GLY A 147 -37.54 59.20 47.04
C GLY A 147 -36.97 57.79 46.82
N ALA A 148 -37.46 56.83 47.62
CA ALA A 148 -36.86 55.50 47.76
C ALA A 148 -36.74 54.66 46.47
N TRP A 149 -37.50 54.97 45.42
CA TRP A 149 -37.45 54.24 44.15
C TRP A 149 -36.09 54.36 43.43
N THR A 150 -35.29 55.40 43.70
CA THR A 150 -33.98 55.58 43.06
C THR A 150 -32.99 54.48 43.43
N GLY A 151 -32.98 54.02 44.68
CA GLY A 151 -32.06 52.99 45.15
C GLY A 151 -32.30 51.63 44.47
N TYR A 152 -33.56 51.26 44.22
CA TYR A 152 -33.91 50.07 43.44
C TYR A 152 -33.38 50.15 42.00
N VAL A 153 -33.44 51.32 41.37
CA VAL A 153 -32.91 51.56 40.02
C VAL A 153 -31.38 51.59 40.02
N ALA A 154 -30.76 52.18 41.04
CA ALA A 154 -29.31 52.21 41.22
C ALA A 154 -28.75 50.79 41.39
N ALA A 155 -29.27 49.99 42.32
CA ALA A 155 -28.81 48.61 42.53
C ALA A 155 -29.03 47.69 41.32
N ALA A 156 -30.16 47.86 40.61
CA ALA A 156 -30.39 47.18 39.34
C ALA A 156 -29.38 47.61 38.26
N ALA A 157 -29.07 48.90 38.15
CA ALA A 157 -28.10 49.39 37.17
C ALA A 157 -26.66 48.95 37.52
N GLU A 158 -26.28 48.98 38.80
CA GLU A 158 -24.98 48.52 39.28
C GLU A 158 -24.75 47.04 38.97
N ALA A 159 -25.67 46.16 39.41
CA ALA A 159 -25.54 44.72 39.18
C ALA A 159 -25.61 44.35 37.69
N GLY A 160 -26.39 45.06 36.88
CA GLY A 160 -26.40 44.93 35.43
C GLY A 160 -25.07 45.32 34.79
N MET A 161 -24.45 46.40 35.26
CA MET A 161 -23.12 46.84 34.83
C MET A 161 -22.05 45.80 35.19
N VAL A 162 -22.07 45.28 36.42
CA VAL A 162 -21.15 44.24 36.90
C VAL A 162 -21.30 42.95 36.10
N GLY A 163 -22.52 42.48 35.85
CA GLY A 163 -22.77 41.31 35.01
C GLY A 163 -22.25 41.48 33.58
N ALA A 164 -22.52 42.62 32.96
CA ALA A 164 -22.03 42.96 31.62
C ALA A 164 -20.49 43.06 31.54
N LEU A 165 -19.82 43.49 32.62
CA LEU A 165 -18.36 43.53 32.74
C LEU A 165 -17.75 42.14 32.99
N ALA A 166 -18.40 41.29 33.79
CA ALA A 166 -17.99 39.91 34.00
C ALA A 166 -18.03 39.10 32.69
N ASP A 167 -19.12 39.21 31.93
CA ASP A 167 -19.24 38.58 30.60
C ASP A 167 -18.29 39.20 29.57
N TRP A 168 -17.99 40.51 29.68
CA TRP A 168 -16.92 41.11 28.88
C TRP A 168 -15.56 40.46 29.16
N PHE A 169 -15.22 40.22 30.43
CA PHE A 169 -13.97 39.60 30.83
C PHE A 169 -13.92 38.14 30.36
N ALA A 170 -14.94 37.33 30.66
CA ALA A 170 -14.99 35.91 30.32
C ALA A 170 -14.92 35.67 28.79
N VAL A 171 -15.74 36.36 28.01
CA VAL A 171 -15.71 36.25 26.53
C VAL A 171 -14.40 36.78 25.96
N THR A 172 -13.78 37.80 26.56
CA THR A 172 -12.46 38.29 26.11
C THR A 172 -11.38 37.25 26.40
N ALA A 173 -11.33 36.71 27.62
CA ALA A 173 -10.37 35.70 28.08
C ALA A 173 -10.44 34.39 27.28
N LEU A 174 -11.58 34.06 26.67
CA LEU A 174 -11.70 32.89 25.78
C LEU A 174 -10.83 33.02 24.51
N PHE A 175 -10.72 34.21 23.92
CA PHE A 175 -10.05 34.43 22.62
C PHE A 175 -8.68 35.11 22.70
N ARG A 176 -8.42 35.90 23.76
CA ARG A 176 -7.26 36.79 23.88
C ARG A 176 -7.01 37.22 25.33
N HIS A 177 -5.90 37.92 25.56
CA HIS A 177 -5.59 38.53 26.85
C HIS A 177 -6.45 39.78 27.11
N PRO A 178 -7.17 39.89 28.24
CA PRO A 178 -7.93 41.09 28.59
C PRO A 178 -6.99 42.26 28.85
N LEU A 179 -7.34 43.45 28.34
CA LEU A 179 -6.48 44.65 28.33
C LEU A 179 -5.07 44.46 27.72
N GLY A 180 -4.80 43.33 27.05
CA GLY A 180 -3.46 42.95 26.58
C GLY A 180 -2.51 42.42 27.66
N LEU A 181 -2.98 42.27 28.91
CA LEU A 181 -2.15 41.79 30.03
C LEU A 181 -2.12 40.25 30.08
N PRO A 182 -0.95 39.59 30.19
CA PRO A 182 -0.82 38.14 30.18
C PRO A 182 -1.25 37.50 31.52
N ILE A 183 -2.55 37.62 31.84
CA ILE A 183 -3.16 37.00 33.02
C ILE A 183 -3.21 35.46 32.81
N PRO A 184 -2.80 34.64 33.79
CA PRO A 184 -2.88 33.18 33.68
C PRO A 184 -4.32 32.71 33.44
N HIS A 185 -4.48 31.62 32.69
CA HIS A 185 -5.78 31.07 32.27
C HIS A 185 -6.63 31.98 31.36
N THR A 186 -6.02 32.98 30.71
CA THR A 186 -6.66 33.78 29.64
C THR A 186 -6.02 33.51 28.27
N ALA A 187 -6.67 33.89 27.18
CA ALA A 187 -6.41 33.44 25.80
C ALA A 187 -6.57 31.91 25.62
N ILE A 188 -7.65 31.35 26.17
CA ILE A 188 -7.88 29.90 26.27
C ILE A 188 -7.85 29.20 24.90
N ILE A 189 -8.59 29.68 23.89
CA ILE A 189 -8.63 29.06 22.55
C ILE A 189 -7.23 29.05 21.89
N PRO A 190 -6.48 30.17 21.82
CA PRO A 190 -5.08 30.14 21.39
C PRO A 190 -4.22 29.12 22.15
N GLN A 191 -4.25 29.13 23.48
CA GLN A 191 -3.40 28.26 24.32
C GLN A 191 -3.79 26.79 24.29
N LYS A 192 -5.03 26.46 23.92
CA LYS A 192 -5.57 25.10 23.85
C LYS A 192 -5.73 24.55 22.43
N LYS A 193 -5.33 25.30 21.39
CA LYS A 193 -5.47 24.91 19.97
C LYS A 193 -5.09 23.46 19.70
N ASP A 194 -3.93 23.02 20.17
CA ASP A 194 -3.39 21.71 19.83
C ASP A 194 -4.10 20.58 20.59
N GLN A 195 -4.56 20.86 21.82
CA GLN A 195 -5.39 19.94 22.61
C GLN A 195 -6.79 19.80 21.99
N LEU A 196 -7.36 20.90 21.46
CA LEU A 196 -8.60 20.88 20.68
C LEU A 196 -8.42 20.16 19.33
N GLY A 197 -7.25 20.31 18.68
CA GLY A 197 -6.89 19.60 17.44
C GLY A 197 -6.81 18.10 17.64
N ALA A 198 -6.10 17.64 18.67
CA ALA A 198 -6.01 16.22 19.02
C ALA A 198 -7.39 15.63 19.41
N ALA A 199 -8.19 16.36 20.19
CA ALA A 199 -9.55 15.95 20.53
C ALA A 199 -10.47 15.84 19.30
N LEU A 200 -10.36 16.79 18.36
CA LEU A 200 -11.09 16.74 17.09
C LEU A 200 -10.63 15.58 16.20
N GLY A 201 -9.32 15.32 16.13
CA GLY A 201 -8.75 14.18 15.42
C GLY A 201 -9.28 12.85 15.97
N GLY A 202 -9.23 12.66 17.29
CA GLY A 202 -9.80 11.49 17.97
C GLY A 202 -11.30 11.33 17.72
N PHE A 203 -12.08 12.40 17.90
CA PHE A 203 -13.53 12.42 17.66
C PHE A 203 -13.89 12.02 16.22
N VAL A 204 -13.20 12.57 15.21
CA VAL A 204 -13.39 12.17 13.80
C VAL A 204 -13.01 10.70 13.59
N GLY A 205 -11.89 10.28 14.18
CA GLY A 205 -11.44 8.89 14.18
C GLY A 205 -12.45 7.89 14.74
N GLU A 206 -13.15 8.23 15.82
CA GLU A 206 -14.12 7.37 16.49
C GLU A 206 -15.50 7.39 15.82
N ASN A 207 -15.99 8.57 15.44
CA ASN A 207 -17.39 8.75 15.06
C ASN A 207 -17.62 8.72 13.54
N PHE A 208 -16.59 8.95 12.73
CA PHE A 208 -16.68 9.02 11.26
C PHE A 208 -15.77 8.01 10.54
N LEU A 209 -14.74 7.50 11.21
CA LEU A 209 -13.79 6.50 10.69
C LEU A 209 -13.93 5.13 11.39
N SER A 210 -15.13 4.81 11.90
CA SER A 210 -15.46 3.45 12.33
C SER A 210 -15.93 2.61 11.14
N GLY A 211 -15.60 1.31 11.16
CA GLY A 211 -15.90 0.40 10.04
C GLY A 211 -17.39 0.31 9.73
N ASP A 212 -18.25 0.34 10.74
CA ASP A 212 -19.69 0.18 10.58
C ASP A 212 -20.36 1.46 10.04
N VAL A 213 -19.97 2.65 10.52
CA VAL A 213 -20.45 3.93 9.96
C VAL A 213 -20.06 4.07 8.50
N VAL A 214 -18.83 3.67 8.13
CA VAL A 214 -18.39 3.65 6.73
C VAL A 214 -19.20 2.64 5.92
N ARG A 215 -19.38 1.40 6.42
CA ARG A 215 -20.14 0.34 5.76
C ARG A 215 -21.58 0.77 5.46
N ASP A 216 -22.30 1.25 6.47
CA ASP A 216 -23.71 1.64 6.31
C ASP A 216 -23.85 2.90 5.44
N ARG A 217 -22.87 3.81 5.46
CA ARG A 217 -22.85 4.96 4.55
C ARG A 217 -22.63 4.54 3.09
N LEU A 218 -21.79 3.54 2.82
CA LEU A 218 -21.57 3.02 1.47
C LEU A 218 -22.81 2.28 0.95
N ARG A 219 -23.48 1.49 1.81
CA ARG A 219 -24.76 0.84 1.51
C ARG A 219 -25.84 1.83 1.10
N GLY A 220 -25.99 2.93 1.84
CA GLY A 220 -26.92 4.01 1.51
C GLY A 220 -26.61 4.76 0.21
N ILE A 221 -25.45 4.54 -0.41
CA ILE A 221 -25.07 5.12 -1.71
C ILE A 221 -25.41 4.18 -2.87
N GLY A 222 -25.30 2.86 -2.70
CA GLY A 222 -25.54 1.88 -3.77
C GLY A 222 -24.50 1.96 -4.89
N ILE A 223 -23.23 1.79 -4.54
CA ILE A 223 -22.09 2.08 -5.43
C ILE A 223 -22.09 1.18 -6.66
N GLY A 224 -22.39 -0.11 -6.50
CA GLY A 224 -22.48 -1.06 -7.61
C GLY A 224 -23.49 -0.60 -8.67
N HIS A 225 -24.65 -0.07 -8.27
CA HIS A 225 -25.67 0.39 -9.23
C HIS A 225 -25.14 1.58 -10.05
N ARG A 226 -24.64 2.62 -9.37
CA ARG A 226 -24.14 3.84 -10.02
C ARG A 226 -22.91 3.57 -10.88
N LEU A 227 -22.01 2.70 -10.43
CA LEU A 227 -20.86 2.25 -11.19
C LEU A 227 -21.29 1.43 -12.42
N GLY A 228 -22.37 0.66 -12.31
CA GLY A 228 -22.98 -0.08 -13.41
C GLY A 228 -23.51 0.85 -14.49
N GLU A 229 -24.36 1.82 -14.11
CA GLU A 229 -24.93 2.81 -15.02
C GLU A 229 -23.83 3.65 -15.68
N TRP A 230 -22.86 4.12 -14.89
CA TRP A 230 -21.73 4.91 -15.37
C TRP A 230 -20.85 4.13 -16.35
N LEU A 231 -20.50 2.87 -16.07
CA LEU A 231 -19.73 2.02 -16.99
C LEU A 231 -20.52 1.55 -18.22
N ALA A 232 -21.85 1.57 -18.18
CA ALA A 232 -22.69 1.24 -19.34
C ALA A 232 -22.70 2.36 -20.39
N GLU A 233 -22.29 3.59 -20.03
CA GLU A 233 -22.24 4.71 -20.97
C GLU A 233 -20.96 4.67 -21.83
N PRO A 234 -21.07 4.70 -23.18
CA PRO A 234 -19.92 4.59 -24.10
C PRO A 234 -18.78 5.59 -23.85
N ALA A 235 -19.08 6.83 -23.48
CA ALA A 235 -18.08 7.87 -23.23
C ALA A 235 -17.27 7.61 -21.95
N HIS A 236 -17.90 7.04 -20.92
CA HIS A 236 -17.25 6.69 -19.66
C HIS A 236 -16.40 5.43 -19.79
N ALA A 237 -16.89 4.41 -20.50
CA ALA A 237 -16.08 3.24 -20.85
C ALA A 237 -14.84 3.61 -21.67
N ASP A 238 -14.95 4.52 -22.65
CA ASP A 238 -13.82 5.05 -23.40
C ASP A 238 -12.82 5.80 -22.51
N ARG A 239 -13.31 6.66 -21.61
CA ARG A 239 -12.44 7.40 -20.68
C ARG A 239 -11.69 6.44 -19.74
N VAL A 240 -12.38 5.50 -19.10
CA VAL A 240 -11.72 4.48 -18.24
C VAL A 240 -10.64 3.75 -19.01
N THR A 241 -10.90 3.37 -20.27
CA THR A 241 -9.93 2.65 -21.10
C THR A 241 -8.73 3.53 -21.47
N ALA A 242 -8.93 4.82 -21.77
CA ALA A 242 -7.84 5.76 -22.11
C ALA A 242 -6.96 6.12 -20.90
N GLU A 243 -7.57 6.36 -19.74
CA GLU A 243 -6.88 6.62 -18.48
C GLU A 243 -6.11 5.35 -18.04
N ALA A 244 -6.71 4.16 -18.14
CA ALA A 244 -6.06 2.89 -17.84
C ALA A 244 -4.89 2.56 -18.79
N ALA A 245 -5.03 2.82 -20.10
CA ALA A 245 -3.93 2.66 -21.06
C ALA A 245 -2.77 3.64 -20.75
N THR A 246 -3.09 4.87 -20.32
CA THR A 246 -2.08 5.87 -19.94
C THR A 246 -1.40 5.52 -18.62
N ALA A 247 -2.13 5.02 -17.62
CA ALA A 247 -1.57 4.51 -16.38
C ALA A 247 -0.69 3.26 -16.61
N LEU A 248 -1.12 2.34 -17.47
CA LEU A 248 -0.35 1.17 -17.86
C LEU A 248 0.94 1.56 -18.60
N ARG A 249 0.88 2.49 -19.55
CA ARG A 249 2.07 3.04 -20.24
C ARG A 249 3.03 3.69 -19.24
N GLY A 250 2.50 4.48 -18.30
CA GLY A 250 3.29 5.10 -17.22
C GLY A 250 3.98 4.06 -16.33
N ALA A 251 3.26 3.04 -15.87
CA ALA A 251 3.82 1.94 -15.09
C ALA A 251 4.91 1.19 -15.87
N LEU A 252 4.64 0.78 -17.13
CA LEU A 252 5.58 0.02 -17.97
C LEU A 252 6.82 0.82 -18.37
N THR A 253 6.79 2.15 -18.36
CA THR A 253 7.94 3.03 -18.70
C THR A 253 8.71 3.54 -17.48
N VAL A 254 8.07 3.71 -16.33
CA VAL A 254 8.73 4.07 -15.06
C VAL A 254 9.43 2.86 -14.43
N LEU A 255 8.87 1.66 -14.60
CA LEU A 255 9.52 0.42 -14.19
C LEU A 255 10.72 0.11 -15.10
N ARG A 256 11.89 -0.08 -14.48
CA ARG A 256 13.11 -0.51 -15.18
C ARG A 256 12.99 -1.97 -15.61
N ASP A 257 13.37 -2.27 -16.84
CA ASP A 257 13.29 -3.63 -17.39
C ASP A 257 14.09 -4.65 -16.58
N SER A 258 15.30 -4.30 -16.13
CA SER A 258 16.15 -5.13 -15.26
C SER A 258 15.43 -5.59 -13.99
N ASP A 259 14.71 -4.67 -13.36
CA ASP A 259 14.15 -4.85 -12.03
C ASP A 259 12.88 -5.71 -12.12
N VAL A 260 12.09 -5.53 -13.18
CA VAL A 260 10.93 -6.39 -13.49
C VAL A 260 11.38 -7.75 -14.03
N GLN A 261 12.42 -7.83 -14.85
CA GLN A 261 13.00 -9.10 -15.31
C GLN A 261 13.45 -9.96 -14.14
N ALA A 262 14.12 -9.38 -13.12
CA ALA A 262 14.51 -10.10 -11.92
C ALA A 262 13.29 -10.62 -11.13
N VAL A 263 12.27 -9.79 -10.92
CA VAL A 263 11.05 -10.18 -10.19
C VAL A 263 10.22 -11.22 -10.94
N VAL A 264 10.05 -11.07 -12.26
CA VAL A 264 9.32 -12.02 -13.12
C VAL A 264 10.11 -13.34 -13.27
N GLY A 265 11.43 -13.26 -13.42
CA GLY A 265 12.33 -14.42 -13.46
C GLY A 265 12.26 -15.25 -12.18
N GLU A 266 12.37 -14.62 -11.01
CA GLU A 266 12.18 -15.29 -9.72
C GLU A 266 10.75 -15.79 -9.53
N ALA A 267 9.71 -15.05 -9.94
CA ALA A 267 8.32 -15.52 -9.83
C ALA A 267 8.03 -16.76 -10.69
N ILE A 268 8.52 -16.78 -11.94
CA ILE A 268 8.42 -17.93 -12.85
C ILE A 268 9.26 -19.09 -12.31
N THR A 269 10.50 -18.83 -11.91
CA THR A 269 11.42 -19.85 -11.37
C THR A 269 10.88 -20.47 -10.09
N ARG A 270 10.34 -19.67 -9.17
CA ARG A 270 9.66 -20.14 -7.95
C ARG A 270 8.41 -20.95 -8.26
N ARG A 271 7.58 -20.51 -9.21
CA ARG A 271 6.38 -21.26 -9.63
C ARG A 271 6.74 -22.60 -10.27
N ALA A 272 7.80 -22.66 -11.08
CA ALA A 272 8.29 -23.87 -11.72
C ALA A 272 9.00 -24.82 -10.74
N LYS A 273 9.76 -24.29 -9.76
CA LYS A 273 10.35 -25.07 -8.66
C LYS A 273 9.28 -25.72 -7.79
N ASN A 274 8.24 -24.96 -7.42
CA ASN A 274 7.14 -25.43 -6.56
C ASN A 274 6.13 -26.36 -7.25
N ALA A 275 6.09 -26.39 -8.59
CA ALA A 275 5.28 -27.36 -9.32
C ALA A 275 6.06 -28.67 -9.47
N GLU A 276 5.52 -29.78 -8.95
CA GLU A 276 6.03 -31.11 -9.29
C GLU A 276 5.67 -31.44 -10.74
N VAL A 277 6.69 -31.74 -11.54
CA VAL A 277 6.57 -31.98 -12.98
C VAL A 277 6.64 -33.48 -13.28
N ALA A 278 7.40 -34.25 -12.48
CA ALA A 278 7.57 -35.69 -12.65
C ALA A 278 6.25 -36.47 -12.82
N PRO A 279 5.21 -36.36 -11.96
CA PRO A 279 3.96 -37.11 -12.14
C PRO A 279 3.13 -36.68 -13.35
N SER A 280 3.46 -35.55 -13.99
CA SER A 280 2.83 -35.13 -15.25
C SER A 280 3.62 -35.60 -16.47
N LEU A 281 4.96 -35.63 -16.39
CA LEU A 281 5.83 -36.24 -17.39
C LEU A 281 5.63 -37.76 -17.47
N GLY A 282 5.50 -38.45 -16.32
CA GLY A 282 5.26 -39.90 -16.29
C GLY A 282 4.01 -40.28 -17.08
N ARG A 283 2.86 -39.65 -16.81
CA ARG A 283 1.59 -39.87 -17.55
C ARG A 283 1.67 -39.49 -19.04
N LEU A 284 2.54 -38.56 -19.42
CA LEU A 284 2.75 -38.19 -20.82
C LEU A 284 3.65 -39.20 -21.54
N LEU A 285 4.70 -39.69 -20.88
CA LEU A 285 5.59 -40.73 -21.38
C LEU A 285 4.87 -42.08 -21.48
N GLU A 286 4.08 -42.45 -20.47
CA GLU A 286 3.25 -43.66 -20.44
C GLU A 286 2.33 -43.72 -21.68
N ARG A 287 1.62 -42.63 -21.97
CA ARG A 287 0.81 -42.49 -23.19
C ARG A 287 1.64 -42.57 -24.46
N LEU A 288 2.75 -41.84 -24.53
CA LEU A 288 3.63 -41.84 -25.70
C LEU A 288 4.20 -43.23 -26.01
N VAL A 289 4.45 -44.05 -24.99
CA VAL A 289 4.92 -45.44 -25.11
C VAL A 289 3.78 -46.39 -25.49
N ALA A 290 2.61 -46.24 -24.86
CA ALA A 290 1.41 -47.03 -25.18
C ALA A 290 0.91 -46.80 -26.62
N ASP A 291 0.93 -45.54 -27.08
CA ASP A 291 0.62 -45.13 -28.46
C ASP A 291 1.75 -45.50 -29.45
N GLY A 292 2.89 -46.02 -28.96
CA GLY A 292 4.07 -46.39 -29.76
C GLY A 292 4.80 -45.21 -30.41
N GLY A 293 4.52 -43.97 -29.98
CA GLY A 293 5.04 -42.74 -30.58
C GLY A 293 6.56 -42.58 -30.46
N HIS A 294 7.18 -43.20 -29.44
CA HIS A 294 8.63 -43.24 -29.26
C HIS A 294 9.35 -44.08 -30.32
N ARG A 295 8.68 -45.01 -31.01
CA ARG A 295 9.32 -45.93 -31.97
C ARG A 295 10.07 -45.20 -33.08
N LYS A 296 9.47 -44.13 -33.62
CA LYS A 296 10.12 -43.27 -34.64
C LYS A 296 11.40 -42.59 -34.15
N LEU A 297 11.50 -42.30 -32.85
CA LEU A 297 12.71 -41.77 -32.24
C LEU A 297 13.77 -42.86 -32.08
N VAL A 298 13.36 -44.08 -31.69
CA VAL A 298 14.24 -45.26 -31.65
C VAL A 298 14.78 -45.58 -33.04
N ASP A 299 13.95 -45.56 -34.09
CA ASP A 299 14.37 -45.74 -35.49
C ASP A 299 15.46 -44.73 -35.88
N LEU A 300 15.24 -43.44 -35.63
CA LEU A 300 16.20 -42.37 -35.93
C LEU A 300 17.52 -42.56 -35.15
N VAL A 301 17.45 -42.96 -33.88
CA VAL A 301 18.63 -43.26 -33.05
C VAL A 301 19.37 -44.50 -33.56
N CYS A 302 18.68 -45.55 -33.99
CA CYS A 302 19.32 -46.74 -34.60
C CYS A 302 20.03 -46.41 -35.92
N VAL A 303 19.44 -45.55 -36.77
CA VAL A 303 20.06 -45.06 -38.00
C VAL A 303 21.33 -44.27 -37.68
N HIS A 304 21.25 -43.23 -36.84
CA HIS A 304 22.42 -42.44 -36.48
C HIS A 304 23.49 -43.22 -35.71
N ALA A 305 23.12 -44.20 -34.88
CA ALA A 305 24.08 -45.08 -34.21
C ALA A 305 24.82 -45.98 -35.22
N HIS A 306 24.13 -46.53 -36.22
CA HIS A 306 24.76 -47.27 -37.32
C HIS A 306 25.73 -46.37 -38.09
N ASP A 307 25.27 -45.21 -38.55
CA ASP A 307 26.04 -44.33 -39.43
C ASP A 307 27.26 -43.76 -38.69
N TRP A 308 27.11 -43.46 -37.39
CA TRP A 308 28.22 -43.05 -36.53
C TRP A 308 29.24 -44.19 -36.36
N LEU A 309 28.81 -45.43 -36.11
CA LEU A 309 29.71 -46.60 -35.99
C LEU A 309 30.48 -46.88 -37.29
N VAL A 310 29.82 -46.77 -38.45
CA VAL A 310 30.47 -46.92 -39.75
C VAL A 310 31.51 -45.82 -40.00
N THR A 311 31.17 -44.58 -39.66
CA THR A 311 32.04 -43.41 -39.89
C THR A 311 33.22 -43.34 -38.92
N HIS A 312 33.02 -43.68 -37.65
CA HIS A 312 34.00 -43.52 -36.56
C HIS A 312 34.63 -44.86 -36.13
N ARG A 313 34.76 -45.81 -37.06
CA ARG A 313 35.33 -47.14 -36.82
C ARG A 313 36.62 -47.09 -36.02
N ASP A 314 37.55 -46.23 -36.40
CA ASP A 314 38.88 -46.18 -35.78
C ASP A 314 38.81 -45.62 -34.35
N SER A 315 37.92 -44.64 -34.08
CA SER A 315 37.66 -44.15 -32.71
C SER A 315 37.08 -45.24 -31.79
N VAL A 316 36.25 -46.14 -32.32
CA VAL A 316 35.74 -47.31 -31.56
C VAL A 316 36.84 -48.34 -31.33
N MET A 317 37.66 -48.61 -32.36
CA MET A 317 38.81 -49.52 -32.24
C MET A 317 39.82 -49.02 -31.19
N ASP A 318 40.10 -47.72 -31.17
CA ASP A 318 41.04 -47.11 -30.21
C ASP A 318 40.46 -47.06 -28.80
N ALA A 319 39.16 -46.78 -28.63
CA ALA A 319 38.50 -46.83 -27.32
C ALA A 319 38.55 -48.23 -26.69
N VAL A 320 38.36 -49.30 -27.49
CA VAL A 320 38.45 -50.68 -26.99
C VAL A 320 39.90 -51.08 -26.69
N GLN A 321 40.87 -50.68 -27.53
CA GLN A 321 42.30 -50.95 -27.28
C GLN A 321 42.84 -50.17 -26.08
N GLY A 322 42.39 -48.93 -25.85
CA GLY A 322 42.77 -48.10 -24.70
C GLY A 322 42.22 -48.61 -23.36
N GLY A 323 41.16 -49.42 -23.38
CA GLY A 323 40.61 -50.10 -22.20
C GLY A 323 41.24 -51.47 -21.89
N ALA A 324 42.18 -51.95 -22.72
CA ALA A 324 42.78 -53.27 -22.53
C ALA A 324 43.75 -53.31 -21.32
N PRO A 325 43.71 -54.34 -20.46
CA PRO A 325 44.68 -54.49 -19.38
C PRO A 325 46.11 -54.60 -19.92
N GLY A 326 47.07 -53.86 -19.34
CA GLY A 326 48.44 -53.76 -19.85
C GLY A 326 49.31 -55.03 -19.83
N TRP A 327 48.76 -56.18 -19.42
CA TRP A 327 49.39 -57.50 -19.56
C TRP A 327 48.98 -58.22 -20.87
N THR A 328 48.03 -57.67 -21.62
CA THR A 328 47.49 -58.27 -22.84
C THR A 328 48.40 -57.97 -24.05
N PRO A 329 48.68 -58.94 -24.94
CA PRO A 329 49.47 -58.67 -26.14
C PRO A 329 48.67 -57.91 -27.20
N ARG A 330 49.25 -56.86 -27.79
CA ARG A 330 48.61 -55.98 -28.80
C ARG A 330 47.94 -56.70 -29.99
N PHE A 331 48.38 -57.89 -30.38
CA PHE A 331 47.74 -58.68 -31.44
C PHE A 331 46.41 -59.32 -31.00
N VAL A 332 46.25 -59.57 -29.69
CA VAL A 332 45.00 -60.01 -29.05
C VAL A 332 44.07 -58.81 -28.95
N ASP A 333 44.54 -57.67 -28.45
CA ASP A 333 43.73 -56.44 -28.29
C ASP A 333 43.09 -56.01 -29.62
N LYS A 334 43.89 -55.99 -30.70
CA LYS A 334 43.37 -55.67 -32.04
C LYS A 334 42.34 -56.69 -32.53
N ARG A 335 42.53 -57.99 -32.28
CA ARG A 335 41.55 -59.04 -32.65
C ARG A 335 40.26 -58.95 -31.83
N ILE A 336 40.36 -58.64 -30.54
CA ILE A 336 39.21 -58.39 -29.67
C ILE A 336 38.47 -57.14 -30.14
N GLY A 337 39.17 -56.03 -30.37
CA GLY A 337 38.60 -54.79 -30.91
C GLY A 337 37.89 -55.01 -32.25
N GLU A 338 38.52 -55.70 -33.21
CA GLU A 338 37.89 -56.01 -34.50
C GLU A 338 36.67 -56.93 -34.35
N ARG A 339 36.66 -57.84 -33.37
CA ARG A 339 35.50 -58.70 -33.10
C ARG A 339 34.37 -57.91 -32.43
N VAL A 340 34.68 -57.11 -31.42
CA VAL A 340 33.73 -56.25 -30.70
C VAL A 340 33.12 -55.20 -31.63
N TYR A 341 33.92 -54.54 -32.48
CA TYR A 341 33.42 -53.61 -33.49
C TYR A 341 32.43 -54.30 -34.46
N LYS A 342 32.80 -55.47 -35.00
CA LYS A 342 31.92 -56.25 -35.89
C LYS A 342 30.64 -56.69 -35.18
N GLU A 343 30.71 -57.02 -33.89
CA GLU A 343 29.57 -57.44 -33.08
C GLU A 343 28.64 -56.27 -32.74
N LEU A 344 29.18 -55.10 -32.37
CA LEU A 344 28.42 -53.87 -32.13
C LEU A 344 27.74 -53.36 -33.41
N LEU A 345 28.49 -53.29 -34.52
CA LEU A 345 27.93 -52.90 -35.81
C LEU A 345 26.83 -53.87 -36.26
N ARG A 346 27.04 -55.19 -36.08
CA ARG A 346 26.01 -56.20 -36.33
C ARG A 346 24.76 -55.96 -35.49
N PHE A 347 24.90 -55.85 -34.17
CA PHE A 347 23.79 -55.64 -33.25
C PHE A 347 22.99 -54.36 -33.54
N VAL A 348 23.66 -53.25 -33.89
CA VAL A 348 22.97 -52.00 -34.27
C VAL A 348 22.33 -52.09 -35.66
N THR A 349 22.92 -52.84 -36.60
CA THR A 349 22.31 -53.13 -37.91
C THR A 349 21.06 -54.01 -37.76
N GLU A 350 21.16 -55.11 -37.01
CA GLU A 350 20.04 -56.01 -36.66
C GLU A 350 18.93 -55.23 -35.94
N MET A 351 19.28 -54.30 -35.03
CA MET A 351 18.31 -53.43 -34.37
C MET A 351 17.69 -52.38 -35.31
N ARG A 352 18.44 -51.83 -36.27
CA ARG A 352 17.90 -50.89 -37.27
C ARG A 352 16.90 -51.60 -38.19
N ASP A 353 17.29 -52.76 -38.72
CA ASP A 353 16.60 -53.42 -39.82
C ASP A 353 15.46 -54.37 -39.38
N MET A 354 15.40 -54.77 -38.10
CA MET A 354 14.31 -55.59 -37.55
C MET A 354 13.46 -54.79 -36.55
N PRO A 355 12.21 -54.40 -36.89
CA PRO A 355 11.32 -53.65 -35.99
C PRO A 355 10.98 -54.38 -34.68
N ASP A 356 10.90 -55.71 -34.71
CA ASP A 356 10.58 -56.56 -33.55
C ASP A 356 11.82 -57.04 -32.77
N HIS A 357 13.00 -56.43 -33.02
CA HIS A 357 14.25 -56.85 -32.38
C HIS A 357 14.16 -56.82 -30.84
N PRO A 358 14.58 -57.87 -30.10
CA PRO A 358 14.40 -57.95 -28.64
C PRO A 358 14.95 -56.76 -27.84
N ALA A 359 15.99 -56.08 -28.35
CA ALA A 359 16.53 -54.87 -27.74
C ALA A 359 15.60 -53.65 -27.88
N ARG A 360 14.84 -53.51 -28.98
CA ARG A 360 13.79 -52.49 -29.10
C ARG A 360 12.71 -52.73 -28.04
N GLY A 361 12.25 -53.98 -27.92
CA GLY A 361 11.32 -54.38 -26.84
C GLY A 361 11.85 -54.16 -25.42
N ALA A 362 13.17 -54.12 -25.21
CA ALA A 362 13.78 -53.75 -23.93
C ALA A 362 13.74 -52.23 -23.70
N VAL A 363 13.88 -51.40 -24.74
CA VAL A 363 13.66 -49.95 -24.67
C VAL A 363 12.17 -49.63 -24.42
N ASP A 364 11.24 -50.30 -25.11
CA ASP A 364 9.79 -50.16 -24.87
C ASP A 364 9.44 -50.43 -23.40
N ARG A 365 9.97 -51.52 -22.81
CA ARG A 365 9.80 -51.83 -21.37
C ARG A 365 10.44 -50.78 -20.47
N PHE A 366 11.72 -50.45 -20.67
CA PHE A 366 12.42 -49.47 -19.85
C PHE A 366 11.71 -48.11 -19.82
N LEU A 367 11.16 -47.66 -20.95
CA LEU A 367 10.41 -46.40 -21.02
C LEU A 367 9.04 -46.49 -20.32
N ALA A 368 8.37 -47.65 -20.36
CA ALA A 368 7.13 -47.88 -19.61
C ALA A 368 7.38 -47.97 -18.10
N ASP A 369 8.39 -48.73 -17.67
CA ASP A 369 8.81 -48.88 -16.27
C ASP A 369 9.20 -47.51 -15.69
N PHE A 370 10.04 -46.76 -16.41
CA PHE A 370 10.43 -45.39 -16.02
C PHE A 370 9.24 -44.41 -15.99
N ALA A 371 8.24 -44.57 -16.86
CA ALA A 371 7.01 -43.78 -16.82
C ALA A 371 6.12 -44.09 -15.60
N GLY A 372 6.16 -45.33 -15.10
CA GLY A 372 5.54 -45.76 -13.85
C GLY A 372 6.30 -45.23 -12.63
N ASP A 373 7.61 -45.43 -12.57
CA ASP A 373 8.49 -44.92 -11.51
C ASP A 373 8.39 -43.40 -11.37
N LEU A 374 8.31 -42.67 -12.48
CA LEU A 374 8.19 -41.21 -12.46
C LEU A 374 6.83 -40.71 -11.89
N GLN A 375 5.86 -41.61 -11.72
CA GLN A 375 4.59 -41.34 -11.02
C GLN A 375 4.59 -41.85 -9.58
N ALA A 376 5.08 -43.08 -9.34
CA ALA A 376 4.96 -43.78 -8.06
C ALA A 376 6.21 -43.70 -7.17
N ASP A 377 7.42 -43.73 -7.75
CA ASP A 377 8.68 -43.86 -7.01
C ASP A 377 9.24 -42.50 -6.55
N GLY A 378 9.37 -42.34 -5.23
CA GLY A 378 9.88 -41.12 -4.59
C GLY A 378 11.33 -40.77 -5.01
N PRO A 379 12.30 -41.69 -4.90
CA PRO A 379 13.67 -41.51 -5.40
C PRO A 379 13.77 -41.06 -6.86
N THR A 380 12.98 -41.63 -7.77
CA THR A 380 13.01 -41.33 -9.21
C THR A 380 12.34 -39.99 -9.51
N ARG A 381 11.20 -39.68 -8.90
CA ARG A 381 10.62 -38.33 -8.88
C ARG A 381 11.66 -37.32 -8.40
N ALA A 382 12.32 -37.57 -7.27
CA ALA A 382 13.33 -36.68 -6.71
C ALA A 382 14.58 -36.51 -7.61
N ARG A 383 14.94 -37.49 -8.45
CA ARG A 383 16.00 -37.33 -9.47
C ARG A 383 15.58 -36.35 -10.56
N VAL A 384 14.36 -36.47 -11.10
CA VAL A 384 13.86 -35.57 -12.15
C VAL A 384 13.55 -34.17 -11.61
N GLU A 385 13.03 -34.04 -10.39
CA GLU A 385 12.82 -32.75 -9.75
C GLU A 385 14.15 -32.02 -9.45
N ARG A 386 15.24 -32.74 -9.15
CA ARG A 386 16.60 -32.14 -9.10
C ARG A 386 17.02 -31.66 -10.48
N LEU A 387 16.97 -32.51 -11.51
CA LEU A 387 17.34 -32.13 -12.88
C LEU A 387 16.54 -30.91 -13.39
N LYS A 388 15.23 -30.84 -13.08
CA LYS A 388 14.38 -29.67 -13.31
C LYS A 388 14.94 -28.41 -12.65
N ASN A 389 15.24 -28.49 -11.35
CA ASN A 389 15.75 -27.35 -10.58
C ASN A 389 17.15 -26.90 -11.04
N ASP A 390 18.01 -27.85 -11.43
CA ASP A 390 19.34 -27.60 -11.98
C ASP A 390 19.26 -26.89 -13.33
N ILE A 391 18.36 -27.34 -14.23
CA ILE A 391 18.10 -26.69 -15.53
C ILE A 391 17.52 -25.28 -15.33
N LEU A 392 16.54 -25.11 -14.42
CA LEU A 392 15.98 -23.79 -14.08
C LEU A 392 17.02 -22.84 -13.44
N GLY A 393 18.11 -23.37 -12.90
CA GLY A 393 19.23 -22.59 -12.34
C GLY A 393 20.27 -22.14 -13.37
N ARG A 394 20.17 -22.57 -14.64
CA ARG A 394 21.13 -22.23 -15.70
C ARG A 394 20.91 -20.80 -16.23
N ALA A 395 22.01 -20.10 -16.52
CA ALA A 395 21.98 -18.73 -17.04
C ALA A 395 21.20 -18.66 -18.36
N GLU A 396 21.41 -19.62 -19.26
CA GLU A 396 20.79 -19.72 -20.57
C GLU A 396 19.25 -19.83 -20.50
N VAL A 397 18.72 -20.38 -19.41
CA VAL A 397 17.26 -20.47 -19.16
C VAL A 397 16.72 -19.15 -18.59
N GLN A 398 17.50 -18.46 -17.76
CA GLN A 398 17.13 -17.14 -17.24
C GLN A 398 17.17 -16.07 -18.36
N ASP A 399 18.17 -16.13 -19.25
CA ASP A 399 18.27 -15.27 -20.44
C ASP A 399 17.09 -15.49 -21.41
N LEU A 400 16.65 -16.74 -21.58
CA LEU A 400 15.45 -17.06 -22.35
C LEU A 400 14.20 -16.45 -21.71
N ILE A 401 14.02 -16.54 -20.38
CA ILE A 401 12.91 -15.91 -19.65
C ILE A 401 12.95 -14.38 -19.81
N ALA A 402 14.14 -13.76 -19.69
CA ALA A 402 14.33 -12.32 -19.85
C ALA A 402 14.00 -11.84 -21.28
N THR A 403 14.34 -12.64 -22.29
CA THR A 403 14.05 -12.39 -23.72
C THR A 403 12.55 -12.51 -24.02
N VAL A 404 11.89 -13.54 -23.50
CA VAL A 404 10.43 -13.72 -23.59
C VAL A 404 9.72 -12.56 -22.89
N TRP A 405 10.17 -12.15 -21.70
CA TRP A 405 9.61 -10.98 -21.00
C TRP A 405 9.74 -9.70 -21.82
N GLY A 406 10.93 -9.41 -22.38
CA GLY A 406 11.14 -8.22 -23.23
C GLY A 406 10.19 -8.20 -24.43
N THR A 407 9.97 -9.36 -25.06
CA THR A 407 9.02 -9.53 -26.17
C THR A 407 7.58 -9.25 -25.72
N VAL A 408 7.15 -9.82 -24.58
CA VAL A 408 5.81 -9.61 -24.02
C VAL A 408 5.57 -8.15 -23.63
N ARG A 409 6.54 -7.49 -22.98
CA ARG A 409 6.44 -6.06 -22.66
C ARG A 409 6.37 -5.20 -23.92
N GLY A 410 7.17 -5.49 -24.95
CA GLY A 410 7.12 -4.79 -26.23
C GLY A 410 5.73 -4.84 -26.86
N MET A 411 5.10 -6.02 -26.88
CA MET A 411 3.72 -6.18 -27.35
C MET A 411 2.72 -5.42 -26.46
N MET A 412 2.87 -5.45 -25.13
CA MET A 412 1.97 -4.73 -24.21
C MET A 412 2.07 -3.20 -24.32
N VAL A 413 3.28 -2.66 -24.55
CA VAL A 413 3.48 -1.22 -24.76
C VAL A 413 2.84 -0.79 -26.08
N ALA A 414 3.16 -1.46 -27.19
CA ALA A 414 2.57 -1.16 -28.50
C ALA A 414 1.02 -1.26 -28.48
N ALA A 415 0.47 -2.29 -27.83
CA ALA A 415 -0.97 -2.48 -27.70
C ALA A 415 -1.66 -1.47 -26.75
N ALA A 416 -0.90 -0.70 -25.95
CA ALA A 416 -1.38 0.39 -25.10
C ALA A 416 -1.17 1.80 -25.72
N GLU A 417 -0.35 1.89 -26.77
CA GLU A 417 -0.13 3.12 -27.54
C GLU A 417 -1.09 3.27 -28.73
N ASP A 418 -1.45 2.18 -29.40
CA ASP A 418 -2.47 2.23 -30.47
C ASP A 418 -3.89 2.43 -29.93
N GLU A 419 -4.54 3.51 -30.35
CA GLU A 419 -5.93 3.83 -30.00
C GLU A 419 -6.96 2.86 -30.61
N ARG A 420 -6.61 2.18 -31.70
CA ARG A 420 -7.44 1.18 -32.38
C ARG A 420 -7.08 -0.27 -32.01
N SER A 421 -6.14 -0.44 -31.07
CA SER A 421 -5.68 -1.73 -30.57
C SER A 421 -6.85 -2.66 -30.25
N GLU A 422 -6.80 -3.89 -30.76
CA GLU A 422 -7.84 -4.89 -30.52
C GLU A 422 -8.01 -5.19 -29.01
N LEU A 423 -6.93 -5.02 -28.22
CA LEU A 423 -6.96 -5.08 -26.76
C LEU A 423 -7.78 -3.92 -26.16
N ARG A 424 -7.60 -2.69 -26.66
CA ARG A 424 -8.33 -1.49 -26.21
C ARG A 424 -9.83 -1.60 -26.57
N LEU A 425 -10.15 -2.11 -27.75
CA LEU A 425 -11.53 -2.38 -28.18
C LEU A 425 -12.18 -3.53 -27.37
N ARG A 426 -11.46 -4.62 -27.08
CA ARG A 426 -11.95 -5.68 -26.18
C ARG A 426 -12.14 -5.16 -24.76
N ALA A 427 -11.24 -4.34 -24.23
CA ALA A 427 -11.36 -3.73 -22.89
C ALA A 427 -12.60 -2.83 -22.78
N ARG A 428 -12.81 -1.93 -23.75
CA ARG A 428 -14.04 -1.12 -23.86
C ARG A 428 -15.29 -1.99 -23.86
N THR A 429 -15.31 -3.03 -24.70
CA THR A 429 -16.46 -3.95 -24.83
C THR A 429 -16.72 -4.72 -23.53
N ALA A 430 -15.65 -5.16 -22.85
CA ALA A 430 -15.74 -5.82 -21.55
C ALA A 430 -16.31 -4.88 -20.48
N LEU A 431 -15.84 -3.62 -20.42
CA LEU A 431 -16.35 -2.60 -19.49
C LEU A 431 -17.84 -2.30 -19.72
N LEU A 432 -18.28 -2.14 -20.97
CA LEU A 432 -19.71 -1.96 -21.31
C LEU A 432 -20.54 -3.19 -20.92
N SER A 433 -20.02 -4.41 -21.16
CA SER A 433 -20.67 -5.65 -20.75
C SER A 433 -20.72 -5.83 -19.23
N LEU A 434 -19.75 -5.27 -18.50
CA LEU A 434 -19.70 -5.26 -17.05
C LEU A 434 -20.69 -4.23 -16.48
N GLY A 435 -20.74 -3.01 -17.03
CA GLY A 435 -21.66 -1.96 -16.58
C GLY A 435 -23.12 -2.35 -16.75
N SER A 436 -23.48 -2.86 -17.94
CA SER A 436 -24.84 -3.39 -18.21
C SER A 436 -25.21 -4.56 -17.30
N ARG A 437 -24.30 -5.52 -17.05
CA ARG A 437 -24.53 -6.61 -16.09
C ARG A 437 -24.65 -6.11 -14.65
N LEU A 438 -23.82 -5.17 -14.22
CA LEU A 438 -23.81 -4.63 -12.85
C LEU A 438 -25.06 -3.78 -12.56
N SER A 439 -25.64 -3.18 -13.61
CA SER A 439 -26.94 -2.54 -13.56
C SER A 439 -28.08 -3.56 -13.45
N ALA A 440 -28.04 -4.68 -14.19
CA ALA A 440 -29.14 -5.64 -14.30
C ALA A 440 -29.13 -6.82 -13.32
N ASP A 441 -27.97 -7.23 -12.79
CA ASP A 441 -27.80 -8.39 -11.90
C ASP A 441 -27.54 -7.93 -10.45
N ASP A 442 -28.59 -7.99 -9.61
CA ASP A 442 -28.51 -7.65 -8.19
C ASP A 442 -27.48 -8.50 -7.42
N ARG A 443 -27.22 -9.75 -7.84
CA ARG A 443 -26.27 -10.66 -7.19
C ARG A 443 -24.83 -10.31 -7.56
N LEU A 444 -24.58 -9.86 -8.80
CA LEU A 444 -23.30 -9.28 -9.19
C LEU A 444 -23.07 -7.95 -8.46
N ARG A 445 -24.12 -7.11 -8.37
CA ARG A 445 -24.08 -5.82 -7.67
C ARG A 445 -23.73 -5.98 -6.20
N ALA A 446 -24.44 -6.84 -5.48
CA ALA A 446 -24.18 -7.13 -4.06
C ALA A 446 -22.75 -7.67 -3.81
N LYS A 447 -22.14 -8.39 -4.76
CA LYS A 447 -20.72 -8.80 -4.67
C LYS A 447 -19.76 -7.62 -4.82
N VAL A 448 -20.03 -6.70 -5.74
CA VAL A 448 -19.21 -5.50 -5.94
C VAL A 448 -19.36 -4.54 -4.76
N ASP A 449 -20.59 -4.28 -4.31
CA ASP A 449 -20.84 -3.48 -3.10
C ASP A 449 -20.15 -4.10 -1.87
N GLY A 450 -20.26 -5.42 -1.66
CA GLY A 450 -19.56 -6.12 -0.57
C GLY A 450 -18.03 -6.07 -0.67
N TRP A 451 -17.46 -6.06 -1.88
CA TRP A 451 -16.02 -5.88 -2.08
C TRP A 451 -15.58 -4.43 -1.83
N VAL A 452 -16.37 -3.45 -2.27
CA VAL A 452 -16.11 -2.02 -2.01
C VAL A 452 -16.27 -1.68 -0.52
N GLU A 453 -17.29 -2.22 0.15
CA GLU A 453 -17.42 -2.19 1.63
C GLU A 453 -16.16 -2.76 2.28
N GLY A 454 -15.73 -3.96 1.88
CA GLY A 454 -14.56 -4.63 2.45
C GLY A 454 -13.26 -3.83 2.26
N ALA A 455 -13.02 -3.31 1.05
CA ALA A 455 -11.86 -2.50 0.74
C ALA A 455 -11.86 -1.16 1.48
N ALA A 456 -13.00 -0.46 1.55
CA ALA A 456 -13.12 0.81 2.25
C ALA A 456 -12.96 0.63 3.78
N VAL A 457 -13.58 -0.41 4.37
CA VAL A 457 -13.41 -0.74 5.79
C VAL A 457 -11.97 -1.15 6.08
N TYR A 458 -11.30 -1.90 5.19
CA TYR A 458 -9.89 -2.24 5.34
C TYR A 458 -8.99 -0.99 5.32
N VAL A 459 -9.15 -0.10 4.33
CA VAL A 459 -8.40 1.17 4.25
C VAL A 459 -8.64 2.03 5.49
N VAL A 460 -9.90 2.22 5.88
CA VAL A 460 -10.25 3.08 7.03
C VAL A 460 -9.76 2.50 8.35
N SER A 461 -9.83 1.19 8.57
CA SER A 461 -9.33 0.56 9.80
C SER A 461 -7.81 0.47 9.86
N THR A 462 -7.14 0.28 8.72
CA THR A 462 -5.68 0.18 8.62
C THR A 462 -5.01 1.55 8.77
N TYR A 463 -5.55 2.58 8.10
CA TYR A 463 -4.98 3.93 8.05
C TYR A 463 -5.70 4.95 8.96
N ARG A 464 -6.48 4.46 9.94
CA ARG A 464 -7.26 5.31 10.86
C ARG A 464 -6.37 6.33 11.57
N THR A 465 -5.24 5.87 12.08
CA THR A 465 -4.27 6.65 12.85
C THR A 465 -3.63 7.75 11.99
N GLU A 466 -3.28 7.45 10.76
CA GLU A 466 -2.67 8.36 9.80
C GLU A 466 -3.65 9.47 9.40
N ILE A 467 -4.92 9.15 9.20
CA ILE A 467 -5.96 10.13 8.88
C ILE A 467 -6.24 11.05 10.10
N THR A 468 -6.25 10.52 11.33
CA THR A 468 -6.41 11.35 12.54
C THR A 468 -5.17 12.16 12.89
N SER A 469 -3.97 11.64 12.59
CA SER A 469 -2.70 12.40 12.66
C SER A 469 -2.76 13.57 11.71
N LEU A 470 -3.10 13.36 10.43
CA LEU A 470 -3.19 14.43 9.43
C LEU A 470 -4.08 15.60 9.87
N ILE A 471 -5.21 15.32 10.54
CA ILE A 471 -6.08 16.37 11.14
C ILE A 471 -5.33 17.10 12.28
N THR A 472 -4.75 16.34 13.20
CA THR A 472 -4.04 16.85 14.38
C THR A 472 -2.82 17.72 13.99
N ASP A 473 -1.98 17.20 13.09
CA ASP A 473 -0.79 17.85 12.54
C ASP A 473 -1.15 19.11 11.75
N THR A 474 -2.25 19.08 10.98
CA THR A 474 -2.77 20.25 10.27
C THR A 474 -3.20 21.35 11.25
N VAL A 475 -3.94 21.01 12.31
CA VAL A 475 -4.35 21.99 13.33
C VAL A 475 -3.15 22.51 14.14
N ALA A 476 -2.17 21.64 14.44
CA ALA A 476 -0.92 22.02 15.09
C ALA A 476 -0.14 23.07 14.26
N GLY A 477 -0.07 22.88 12.95
CA GLY A 477 0.58 23.80 12.00
C GLY A 477 -0.12 25.16 11.77
N TRP A 478 -1.33 25.39 12.28
CA TRP A 478 -2.01 26.68 12.14
C TRP A 478 -1.53 27.73 13.15
N ASP A 479 -1.50 29.01 12.76
CA ASP A 479 -1.32 30.11 13.71
C ASP A 479 -2.48 30.16 14.71
N ALA A 480 -2.14 30.14 16.01
CA ALA A 480 -3.11 30.19 17.10
C ALA A 480 -3.91 31.50 17.12
N GLU A 481 -3.28 32.63 16.81
CA GLU A 481 -3.99 33.91 16.80
C GLU A 481 -4.95 34.02 15.61
N HIS A 482 -4.52 33.65 14.38
CA HIS A 482 -5.38 33.69 13.20
C HIS A 482 -6.56 32.74 13.35
N THR A 483 -6.32 31.53 13.87
CA THR A 483 -7.37 30.55 14.17
C THR A 483 -8.38 31.13 15.15
N SER A 484 -7.92 31.69 16.28
CA SER A 484 -8.78 32.40 17.25
C SER A 484 -9.58 33.54 16.59
N ARG A 485 -8.93 34.39 15.78
CA ARG A 485 -9.56 35.49 15.02
C ARG A 485 -10.53 35.05 13.91
N LYS A 486 -10.53 33.77 13.50
CA LYS A 486 -11.47 33.18 12.53
C LYS A 486 -12.64 32.50 13.24
N ILE A 487 -12.41 31.87 14.40
CA ILE A 487 -13.46 31.37 15.30
C ILE A 487 -14.27 32.54 15.88
N GLU A 488 -13.62 33.60 16.36
CA GLU A 488 -14.28 34.82 16.86
C GLU A 488 -15.14 35.50 15.77
N ALA A 489 -14.72 35.43 14.49
CA ALA A 489 -15.51 35.97 13.38
C ALA A 489 -16.80 35.18 13.13
N ASN A 490 -16.80 33.86 13.38
CA ASN A 490 -17.97 32.99 13.20
C ASN A 490 -18.95 33.05 14.39
N ILE A 491 -18.45 32.98 15.63
CA ILE A 491 -19.27 32.84 16.84
C ILE A 491 -19.48 34.20 17.56
N GLY A 492 -18.67 35.22 17.25
CA GLY A 492 -18.60 36.49 17.98
C GLY A 492 -19.86 37.34 18.00
N ARG A 493 -20.83 37.09 17.09
CA ARG A 493 -22.17 37.72 17.14
C ARG A 493 -22.96 37.15 18.31
N ASP A 494 -22.99 35.82 18.40
CA ASP A 494 -23.84 35.08 19.34
C ASP A 494 -23.31 35.23 20.77
N LEU A 495 -21.98 35.29 20.91
CA LEU A 495 -21.29 35.65 22.15
C LEU A 495 -21.61 37.06 22.69
N GLN A 496 -22.16 37.99 21.89
CA GLN A 496 -22.62 39.27 22.45
C GLN A 496 -24.00 39.16 23.13
N PHE A 497 -24.83 38.18 22.75
CA PHE A 497 -26.10 37.95 23.47
C PHE A 497 -25.86 37.50 24.90
N ILE A 498 -24.74 36.82 25.20
CA ILE A 498 -24.32 36.52 26.57
C ILE A 498 -24.22 37.83 27.36
N ARG A 499 -23.44 38.82 26.92
CA ARG A 499 -23.31 40.11 27.62
C ARG A 499 -24.63 40.89 27.72
N ILE A 500 -25.48 40.86 26.69
CA ILE A 500 -26.80 41.50 26.74
C ILE A 500 -27.66 40.84 27.84
N ASN A 501 -27.67 39.50 27.87
CA ASN A 501 -28.38 38.74 28.89
C ASN A 501 -27.77 38.95 30.28
N GLY A 502 -26.45 38.96 30.45
CA GLY A 502 -25.78 39.27 31.71
C GLY A 502 -26.05 40.69 32.22
N THR A 503 -26.31 41.64 31.32
CA THR A 503 -26.81 42.97 31.70
C THR A 503 -28.22 42.87 32.29
N VAL A 504 -29.15 42.21 31.59
CA VAL A 504 -30.57 42.10 32.01
C VAL A 504 -30.72 41.24 33.27
N VAL A 505 -30.10 40.07 33.30
CA VAL A 505 -30.11 39.14 34.45
C VAL A 505 -29.37 39.75 35.63
N GLY A 506 -28.25 40.45 35.41
CA GLY A 506 -27.57 41.22 36.44
C GLY A 506 -28.49 42.27 37.06
N SER A 507 -29.20 43.04 36.25
CA SER A 507 -30.16 44.04 36.75
C SER A 507 -31.34 43.44 37.51
N LEU A 508 -31.89 42.32 37.05
CA LEU A 508 -32.95 41.61 37.77
C LEU A 508 -32.45 41.03 39.09
N ALA A 509 -31.23 40.48 39.12
CA ALA A 509 -30.61 39.96 40.34
C ALA A 509 -30.32 41.08 41.35
N GLY A 510 -29.75 42.21 40.91
CA GLY A 510 -29.52 43.39 41.75
C GLY A 510 -30.81 43.97 42.33
N LEU A 511 -31.86 44.07 41.51
CA LEU A 511 -33.19 44.49 41.96
C LEU A 511 -33.73 43.56 43.04
N VAL A 512 -33.68 42.23 42.83
CA VAL A 512 -34.15 41.24 43.80
C VAL A 512 -33.33 41.30 45.10
N ILE A 513 -32.01 41.33 45.01
CA ILE A 513 -31.12 41.46 46.18
C ILE A 513 -31.45 42.73 46.97
N TYR A 514 -31.59 43.88 46.30
CA TYR A 514 -31.94 45.14 46.96
C TYR A 514 -33.34 45.09 47.60
N THR A 515 -34.35 44.52 46.92
CA THR A 515 -35.71 44.36 47.51
C THR A 515 -35.68 43.51 48.77
N VAL A 516 -34.85 42.47 48.81
CA VAL A 516 -34.73 41.57 49.97
C VAL A 516 -33.95 42.23 51.11
N SER A 517 -32.80 42.86 50.82
CA SER A 517 -32.03 43.60 51.85
C SER A 517 -32.85 44.70 52.51
N HIS A 518 -33.58 45.49 51.71
CA HIS A 518 -34.41 46.58 52.23
C HIS A 518 -35.63 46.06 53.02
N ALA A 519 -36.23 44.93 52.61
CA ALA A 519 -37.28 44.26 53.37
C ALA A 519 -36.80 43.61 54.69
N LEU A 520 -35.50 43.30 54.79
CA LEU A 520 -34.85 42.78 56.00
C LEU A 520 -34.30 43.89 56.92
N GLY A 521 -34.40 45.16 56.53
CA GLY A 521 -33.99 46.30 57.35
C GLY A 521 -32.48 46.57 57.39
N ALA A 522 -31.76 46.24 56.31
CA ALA A 522 -30.35 46.56 56.10
C ALA A 522 -30.15 47.87 55.31
#